data_AF-A0A9C8NTC2-F1
#
_entry.id   AF-A0A9C8NTC2-F1
#
_cell.length_a   1.000
_cell.length_b   1.000
_cell.length_c   1.000
_cell.angle_alpha   90.00
_cell.angle_beta   90.00
_cell.angle_gamma   90.00
#
_symmetry.space_group_name_H-M   'P 1'
#
loop_
_entity.id
_entity.type
_entity.pdbx_description
1 polymer ?
#
loop_
_entity_poly.entity_id
_entity_poly.type
_entity_poly.pdbx_seq_one_letter_code
_entity_poly.pdbx_strand_id
1 'polypeptide(L)' 'MATYCLEPTDVPPVETEHRRICTKLPVPESLAILERLAAAEPASMLGQPPVVWDHAEGFSVYDA' A
#
# COMPACT_ATOMS: atom_id res chain seq x y z
N MET A 1 15.64 0.90 -11.47
CA MET A 1 14.43 1.70 -11.14
C MET A 1 14.30 1.71 -9.62
N ALA A 2 13.81 2.80 -9.04
CA ALA A 2 13.55 2.83 -7.60
C ALA A 2 12.37 1.90 -7.29
N THR A 3 12.52 1.06 -6.26
CA THR A 3 11.49 0.16 -5.74
C THR A 3 11.18 0.54 -4.30
N TYR A 4 9.95 0.32 -3.85
CA TYR A 4 9.56 0.54 -2.46
C TYR A 4 10.02 -0.62 -1.57
N CYS A 5 10.26 -0.32 -0.29
CA CYS A 5 10.43 -1.36 0.73
C CYS A 5 9.07 -1.98 1.04
N LEU A 6 9.01 -3.31 1.09
CA LEU A 6 7.79 -4.04 1.46
C LEU A 6 7.77 -4.41 2.95
N GLU A 7 8.75 -3.98 3.74
CA GLU A 7 8.75 -4.23 5.19
C GLU A 7 7.71 -3.33 5.87
N PRO A 8 6.68 -3.90 6.54
CA PRO A 8 5.67 -3.11 7.25
C PRO A 8 6.32 -2.25 8.32
N THR A 9 6.22 -0.94 8.14
CA THR A 9 6.86 0.03 9.01
C THR A 9 5.82 0.77 9.84
N ASP A 10 6.08 0.91 11.14
CA ASP A 10 5.27 1.75 12.02
C ASP A 10 5.41 3.23 11.62
N VAL A 11 4.28 3.89 11.44
CA VAL A 11 4.21 5.31 11.06
C VAL A 11 3.34 6.06 12.07
N PRO A 12 3.54 7.39 12.25
CA PRO A 12 2.65 8.18 13.10
C PRO A 12 1.20 8.06 12.61
N PRO A 13 0.24 7.82 13.52
CA PRO A 13 -1.16 7.76 13.14
C PRO A 13 -1.60 9.12 12.59
N VAL A 14 -2.47 9.09 11.59
CA VAL A 14 -3.09 10.28 10.99
C VAL A 14 -4.59 10.14 11.14
N GLU A 15 -5.24 11.19 11.64
CA GLU A 15 -6.69 11.30 11.71
C GLU A 15 -7.08 12.73 11.33
N THR A 16 -7.48 12.92 10.08
CA THR A 16 -8.05 14.17 9.57
C THR A 16 -9.35 13.88 8.83
N GLU A 17 -10.04 14.93 8.41
CA GLU A 17 -11.32 14.80 7.70
C GLU A 17 -11.27 13.90 6.45
N HIS A 18 -10.12 13.82 5.77
CA HIS A 18 -9.96 13.12 4.50
C HIS A 18 -8.80 12.12 4.47
N ARG A 19 -8.20 11.82 5.62
CA ARG A 19 -7.08 10.88 5.70
C ARG A 19 -7.04 10.19 7.06
N ARG A 20 -6.99 8.86 7.02
CA ARG A 20 -6.71 8.01 8.16
C ARG A 20 -5.51 7.12 7.87
N ILE A 21 -4.58 7.01 8.82
CA ILE A 21 -3.54 5.99 8.84
C ILE A 21 -3.53 5.41 10.25
N CYS A 22 -3.87 4.13 10.37
CA CYS A 22 -3.99 3.42 11.65
C CYS A 22 -3.30 2.05 11.67
N THR A 23 -2.54 1.72 10.63
CA THR A 23 -1.81 0.45 10.44
C THR A 23 -0.34 0.73 10.11
N LYS A 24 0.46 -0.34 10.06
CA LYS A 24 1.79 -0.29 9.44
C LYS A 24 1.63 -0.10 7.94
N LEU A 25 2.61 0.54 7.30
CA LEU A 25 2.63 0.70 5.85
C LEU A 25 3.85 -0.03 5.26
N PRO A 26 3.67 -0.91 4.25
CA PRO A 26 2.38 -1.45 3.79
C PRO A 26 1.66 -2.26 4.89
N VAL A 27 0.34 -2.44 4.77
CA VAL A 27 -0.43 -3.28 5.68
C VAL A 27 0.02 -4.74 5.56
N PRO A 28 0.40 -5.45 6.65
CA PRO A 28 0.98 -6.79 6.58
C PRO A 28 0.16 -7.81 5.78
N GLU A 29 -1.16 -7.68 5.83
CA GLU A 29 -2.15 -8.51 5.14
C GLU A 29 -2.02 -8.42 3.61
N SER A 30 -1.50 -7.30 3.09
CA SER A 30 -1.33 -7.07 1.65
C SER A 30 -0.03 -7.66 1.08
N LEU A 31 0.93 -8.08 1.91
CA LEU A 31 2.28 -8.46 1.46
C LEU A 31 2.25 -9.61 0.46
N ALA A 32 1.45 -10.65 0.71
CA ALA A 32 1.36 -11.80 -0.19
C ALA A 32 0.85 -11.41 -1.60
N ILE A 33 0.01 -10.37 -1.70
CA ILE A 33 -0.46 -9.85 -2.99
C ILE A 33 0.67 -9.08 -3.66
N LEU A 34 1.35 -8.20 -2.94
CA LEU A 34 2.46 -7.39 -3.46
C LEU A 34 3.62 -8.25 -3.96
N GLU A 35 3.97 -9.32 -3.26
CA GLU A 35 5.00 -10.29 -3.67
C GLU A 35 4.61 -11.01 -4.97
N ARG A 36 3.34 -11.41 -5.11
CA ARG A 36 2.83 -12.04 -6.34
C ARG A 36 2.87 -11.10 -7.53
N LEU A 37 2.52 -9.82 -7.33
CA LEU A 37 2.61 -8.79 -8.36
C LEU A 37 4.06 -8.56 -8.76
N ALA A 38 4.96 -8.41 -7.79
CA ALA A 38 6.39 -8.21 -8.04
C ALA A 38 7.04 -9.36 -8.84
N ALA A 39 6.55 -10.60 -8.66
CA ALA A 39 7.02 -11.76 -9.40
C ALA A 39 6.45 -11.87 -10.83
N ALA A 40 5.29 -11.27 -11.10
CA ALA A 40 4.55 -11.42 -12.36
C ALA A 40 4.65 -10.20 -13.29
N GLU A 41 4.88 -9.00 -12.74
CA GLU A 41 4.86 -7.74 -13.48
C GLU A 41 6.26 -7.33 -13.96
N PRO A 42 6.36 -6.60 -15.10
CA PRO A 42 7.63 -6.07 -15.54
C PRO A 42 8.14 -5.01 -14.57
N ALA A 43 9.47 -4.82 -14.52
CA ALA A 43 10.11 -3.85 -13.64
C ALA A 43 9.56 -2.41 -13.76
N SER A 44 8.97 -2.06 -14.92
CA SER A 44 8.32 -0.77 -15.13
C SER A 44 7.10 -0.52 -14.24
N MET A 45 6.46 -1.56 -13.72
CA MET A 45 5.28 -1.49 -12.85
C MET A 45 5.62 -1.41 -11.35
N LEU A 46 6.88 -1.68 -10.96
CA LEU A 46 7.30 -1.76 -9.56
C LEU A 46 7.55 -0.39 -8.89
N GLY A 47 7.31 0.71 -9.62
CA GLY A 47 7.50 2.08 -9.13
C GLY A 47 6.30 2.68 -8.41
N GLN A 48 5.25 1.89 -8.17
CA GLN A 48 4.03 2.32 -7.47
C GLN A 48 4.14 2.09 -5.95
N PRO A 49 3.53 2.95 -5.11
CA PRO A 49 3.45 2.74 -3.67
C PRO A 49 2.85 1.35 -3.33
N PRO A 50 3.35 0.66 -2.29
CA PRO A 50 2.94 -0.70 -1.95
C PRO A 50 1.61 -0.69 -1.18
N VAL A 51 0.52 -0.23 -1.80
CA VAL A 51 -0.82 -0.20 -1.19
C VAL A 51 -1.77 -0.97 -2.08
N VAL A 52 -2.50 -1.92 -1.50
CA VAL A 52 -3.52 -2.70 -2.21
C VAL A 52 -4.88 -2.08 -1.94
N TRP A 53 -5.52 -1.60 -3.01
CA TRP A 53 -6.85 -1.02 -2.97
C TRP A 53 -7.90 -2.11 -2.68
N ASP A 54 -8.68 -1.93 -1.60
CA ASP A 54 -9.84 -2.75 -1.26
C ASP A 54 -11.14 -2.18 -1.86
N HIS A 55 -11.49 -0.94 -1.53
CA HIS A 55 -12.65 -0.24 -2.08
C HIS A 55 -12.48 1.29 -2.09
N ALA A 56 -13.39 2.00 -2.74
CA ALA A 56 -13.40 3.47 -2.76
C ALA A 56 -14.80 4.03 -2.55
N GLU A 57 -14.84 5.22 -1.95
CA GLU A 57 -16.04 6.01 -1.77
C GLU A 57 -15.76 7.48 -2.12
N GLY A 58 -16.49 8.03 -3.09
CA GLY A 58 -16.26 9.38 -3.59
C GLY A 58 -14.85 9.54 -4.18
N PHE A 59 -14.00 10.31 -3.50
CA PHE A 59 -12.60 10.53 -3.88
C PHE A 59 -11.59 9.80 -2.96
N SER A 60 -12.08 9.03 -1.98
CA SER A 60 -11.27 8.30 -1.01
C SER A 60 -11.02 6.87 -1.46
N VAL A 61 -9.79 6.39 -1.28
CA VAL A 61 -9.36 5.01 -1.51
C VAL A 61 -9.00 4.39 -0.17
N TYR A 62 -9.49 3.18 0.06
CA TYR A 62 -9.27 2.40 1.28
C TYR A 62 -8.48 1.14 0.94
N ASP A 63 -7.46 0.85 1.74
CA ASP A 63 -6.82 -0.46 1.80
C ASP A 63 -7.57 -1.38 2.78
N ALA A 64 -7.27 -2.69 2.70
CA ALA A 64 -7.90 -3.74 3.50
C ALA A 64 -7.37 -3.78 4.94
#